data_AF-A0A5K1C5Y3-F1
#
_entry.id   AF-A0A5K1C5Y3-F1
#
_cell.length_a   1.000
_cell.length_b   1.000
_cell.length_c   1.000
_cell.angle_alpha   90.00
_cell.angle_beta   90.00
_cell.angle_gamma   90.00
#
_symmetry.space_group_name_H-M   'P 1'
#
loop_
_entity.id
_entity.type
_entity.pdbx_description
1 polymer ?
#
loop_
_entity_poly.entity_id
_entity_poly.type
_entity_poly.pdbx_seq_one_letter_code
_entity_poly.pdbx_strand_id
1 'polypeptide(L)' 'HRLTGTIPVALANLTKLEWFILSQNKIHGNIPPELGGLNHLKAFSMQMNNLT' A
#
# COMPACT_ATOMS: atom_id res chain seq x y z
N HIS A 1 -0.87 -3.30 14.74
CA HIS A 1 -0.89 -4.68 14.21
C HIS A 1 0.50 -5.02 13.65
N ARG A 2 0.82 -6.30 13.39
CA ARG A 2 2.16 -6.71 12.90
C ARG A 2 2.06 -7.37 11.53
N LEU A 3 1.48 -6.67 10.55
CA LEU A 3 1.44 -7.17 9.17
C LEU A 3 2.87 -7.25 8.62
N THR A 4 3.18 -8.34 7.93
CA THR A 4 4.48 -8.64 7.32
C THR A 4 4.28 -9.11 5.89
N GLY A 5 5.34 -9.10 5.08
CA GLY A 5 5.30 -9.49 3.67
C GLY A 5 5.40 -8.28 2.75
N THR A 6 5.11 -8.48 1.47
CA THR A 6 5.14 -7.45 0.43
C THR A 6 3.73 -6.97 0.09
N ILE A 7 3.65 -5.83 -0.62
CA ILE A 7 2.37 -5.31 -1.10
C ILE A 7 2.01 -6.04 -2.40
N PRO A 8 0.89 -6.77 -2.46
CA PRO A 8 0.52 -7.53 -3.66
C PRO A 8 0.01 -6.60 -4.76
N VAL A 9 0.47 -6.83 -6.00
CA VAL A 9 0.05 -6.07 -7.20
C VAL A 9 -1.46 -6.08 -7.42
N ALA A 10 -2.15 -7.14 -6.99
CA ALA A 10 -3.60 -7.26 -7.10
C ALA A 10 -4.38 -6.13 -6.41
N LEU A 11 -3.78 -5.39 -5.47
CA LEU A 11 -4.41 -4.21 -4.85
C LEU A 11 -4.64 -3.07 -5.85
N ALA A 12 -3.89 -3.01 -6.95
CA ALA A 12 -4.12 -2.05 -8.02
C ALA A 12 -5.50 -2.20 -8.69
N ASN A 13 -6.14 -3.38 -8.55
CA ASN A 13 -7.48 -3.62 -9.07
C ASN A 13 -8.59 -2.95 -8.23
N LEU A 14 -8.27 -2.41 -7.06
CA LEU A 14 -9.21 -1.71 -6.20
C LEU A 14 -9.43 -0.27 -6.69
N THR A 15 -9.91 -0.11 -7.92
CA THR A 15 -9.96 1.20 -8.62
C THR A 15 -10.83 2.26 -7.93
N LYS A 16 -11.71 1.86 -7.00
CA LYS A 16 -12.55 2.74 -6.18
C LYS A 16 -12.00 2.98 -4.77
N LEU A 17 -10.78 2.52 -4.46
CA LEU A 17 -10.18 2.66 -3.14
C LEU A 17 -9.90 4.13 -2.85
N GLU A 18 -10.45 4.65 -1.76
CA GLU A 18 -10.23 6.03 -1.34
C GLU A 18 -9.16 6.18 -0.26
N TRP A 19 -9.04 5.20 0.63
CA TRP A 19 -8.08 5.24 1.74
C TRP A 19 -7.26 3.97 1.79
N PHE A 20 -5.94 4.14 1.82
CA PHE A 20 -5.00 3.04 1.95
C PHE A 20 -3.95 3.36 3.01
N ILE A 21 -4.23 2.91 4.25
CA ILE A 21 -3.44 3.22 5.43
C ILE A 21 -2.88 1.92 6.00
N LEU A 22 -1.56 1.72 5.85
CA LEU A 22 -0.82 0.56 6.33
C LEU A 22 0.33 0.95 7.27
N SER A 23 0.32 2.17 7.78
CA SER A 23 1.37 2.68 8.65
C SER A 23 1.54 1.85 9.93
N GLN A 24 2.75 1.84 10.47
CA GLN A 24 3.12 1.11 11.70
C GLN A 24 2.97 -0.41 11.56
N ASN A 25 3.54 -0.99 10.49
CA ASN A 25 3.61 -2.43 10.27
C ASN A 25 5.06 -2.86 9.95
N LYS A 26 5.25 -4.11 9.52
CA LYS A 26 6.54 -4.70 9.15
C LYS A 26 6.53 -5.17 7.69
N ILE A 27 5.79 -4.45 6.84
CA ILE A 27 5.73 -4.70 5.40
C ILE A 27 7.09 -4.32 4.80
N HIS A 28 7.59 -5.10 3.86
CA HIS A 28 8.90 -4.94 3.25
C HIS A 28 8.85 -5.11 1.73
N GLY A 29 9.98 -4.82 1.07
CA GLY A 29 10.08 -4.80 -0.39
C GLY A 29 9.54 -3.50 -0.97
N ASN A 30 9.29 -3.50 -2.28
CA ASN A 30 8.96 -2.29 -3.02
C ASN A 30 7.46 -2.03 -3.06
N ILE A 31 7.10 -0.75 -3.24
CA ILE A 31 5.73 -0.35 -3.57
C ILE A 31 5.48 -0.68 -5.05
N PRO A 32 4.47 -1.51 -5.40
CA PRO A 32 4.16 -1.81 -6.79
C PRO A 32 3.78 -0.53 -7.54
N PRO A 33 4.42 -0.21 -8.69
CA PRO A 33 4.11 0.99 -9.46
C PRO A 33 2.65 1.01 -9.97
N GLU A 34 2.02 -0.16 -10.10
CA GLU A 34 0.61 -0.30 -10.49
C GLU A 34 -0.35 0.37 -9.49
N LEU A 35 0.06 0.55 -8.23
CA LEU A 35 -0.73 1.33 -7.27
C LEU A 35 -0.87 2.80 -7.66
N GLY A 36 -0.01 3.31 -8.55
CA GLY A 36 -0.19 4.62 -9.17
C GLY A 36 -1.47 4.75 -10.00
N GLY A 37 -2.11 3.64 -10.37
CA GLY A 37 -3.41 3.61 -11.06
C GLY A 37 -4.64 3.80 -10.15
N LEU A 38 -4.46 3.94 -8.83
CA LEU A 38 -5.54 4.14 -7.88
C LEU A 38 -6.05 5.60 -7.90
N ASN A 39 -6.75 5.96 -8.97
CA ASN A 39 -7.17 7.34 -9.25
C ASN A 39 -8.18 7.93 -8.26
N HIS A 40 -8.86 7.11 -7.47
CA HIS A 40 -9.82 7.57 -6.44
C HIS A 40 -9.19 7.73 -5.06
N LEU A 41 -7.87 7.50 -4.93
CA LEU A 41 -7.19 7.50 -3.65
C LEU A 41 -7.07 8.93 -3.10
N LYS A 42 -7.66 9.15 -1.93
CA LYS A 42 -7.66 10.42 -1.19
C LYS A 42 -6.62 10.44 -0.09
N ALA A 43 -6.31 9.28 0.49
CA ALA A 43 -5.29 9.18 1.54
C ALA A 43 -4.46 7.90 1.37
N PHE A 44 -3.14 8.08 1.46
CA PHE A 44 -2.15 7.03 1.37
C PHE A 44 -1.14 7.20 2.49
N SER A 45 -0.92 6.15 3.29
CA SER A 45 0.09 6.18 4.33
C SER A 45 0.68 4.80 4.53
N MET A 46 2.00 4.71 4.41
CA MET A 46 2.78 3.49 4.64
C MET A 46 3.96 3.74 5.58
N GLN A 47 3.92 4.83 6.34
CA GLN A 47 5.00 5.24 7.23
C GLN A 47 5.27 4.16 8.28
N MET A 48 6.51 4.09 8.76
CA MET A 48 6.89 3.08 9.77
C MET A 48 6.62 1.65 9.28
N ASN A 49 7.10 1.35 8.07
CA ASN A 49 7.28 0.01 7.50
C ASN A 49 8.75 -0.12 7.02
N ASN A 50 9.13 -1.30 6.54
CA ASN A 50 10.47 -1.62 6.04
C ASN A 50 10.51 -1.62 4.49
N LEU A 51 9.85 -0.63 3.87
CA LEU A 51 9.73 -0.52 2.40
C LEU A 51 11.00 0.09 1.78
N THR A 52 11.32 -0.34 0.56
CA THR A 52 12.47 0.13 -0.26
C THR A 52 12.02 0.84 -1.53
#